data_AF-A0A929XJP6-F1
#
_entry.id   AF-A0A929XJP6-F1
#
_cell.length_a   1.000
_cell.length_b   1.000
_cell.length_c   1.000
_cell.angle_alpha   90.00
_cell.angle_beta   90.00
_cell.angle_gamma   90.00
#
_symmetry.space_group_name_H-M   'P 1'
#
loop_
_entity.id
_entity.type
_entity.pdbx_description
1 polymer ?
#
loop_
_entity_poly.entity_id
_entity_poly.type
_entity_poly.pdbx_seq_one_letter_code
_entity_poly.pdbx_strand_id
1 'polypeptide(L)'
;MTQFLQSIYLVQTIFAVFSAVFWGREFVKSSLRTSLLSTPSRLKFFCIKSAVTLFSILCCFCIAIGIGIGLVSFYFKFQLNLEFIRQLLLKLIPPMLATIQISMITLCLTILMESMVSSLTIVLSMLLGLGQLLLQYSSRMNVLPVLATMNSFSIEPISIYPNVTVGILIQSLWTIVFIGLAYYHLHRKSVK
;
A
#
# COMPACT_ATOMS: atom_id res chain seq x y z
N MET A 1 5.00 -22.04 3.09
CA MET A 1 5.58 -20.70 2.84
C MET A 1 4.89 -19.95 1.71
N THR A 2 4.53 -20.59 0.59
CA THR A 2 3.82 -19.94 -0.54
C THR A 2 2.48 -19.36 -0.10
N GLN A 3 1.68 -20.15 0.63
CA GLN A 3 0.40 -19.74 1.20
C GLN A 3 0.51 -18.53 2.15
N PHE A 4 1.64 -18.38 2.87
CA PHE A 4 1.88 -17.25 3.78
C PHE A 4 2.18 -15.96 3.01
N LEU A 5 2.92 -16.02 1.90
CA LEU A 5 3.15 -14.83 1.08
C LEU A 5 1.89 -14.42 0.29
N GLN A 6 1.10 -15.41 -0.16
CA GLN A 6 -0.19 -15.16 -0.80
C GLN A 6 -1.22 -14.55 0.15
N SER A 7 -1.23 -14.94 1.43
CA SER A 7 -2.10 -14.28 2.41
C SER A 7 -1.70 -12.82 2.63
N ILE A 8 -0.40 -12.50 2.63
CA ILE A 8 0.08 -11.10 2.70
C ILE A 8 -0.36 -10.30 1.46
N TYR A 9 -0.35 -10.92 0.28
CA TYR A 9 -0.89 -10.28 -0.93
C TYR A 9 -2.37 -9.91 -0.76
N LEU A 10 -3.18 -10.79 -0.15
CA LEU A 10 -4.60 -10.49 0.08
C LEU A 10 -4.80 -9.39 1.14
N VAL A 11 -3.93 -9.36 2.16
CA VAL A 11 -3.89 -8.31 3.19
C VAL A 11 -3.58 -6.93 2.60
N GLN A 12 -2.83 -6.86 1.49
CA GLN A 12 -2.59 -5.61 0.75
C GLN A 12 -3.88 -4.89 0.38
N THR A 13 -4.91 -5.64 -0.01
CA THR A 13 -6.22 -5.13 -0.37
C THR A 13 -6.91 -4.47 0.81
N ILE A 14 -6.80 -5.06 2.01
CA ILE A 14 -7.37 -4.51 3.24
C ILE A 14 -6.70 -3.17 3.58
N PHE A 15 -5.38 -3.08 3.45
CA PHE A 15 -4.66 -1.82 3.68
C PHE A 15 -4.98 -0.75 2.63
N ALA A 16 -5.18 -1.14 1.37
CA ALA A 16 -5.66 -0.22 0.34
C ALA A 16 -7.05 0.34 0.69
N VAL A 17 -7.98 -0.53 1.12
CA VAL A 17 -9.32 -0.12 1.58
C VAL A 17 -9.23 0.84 2.75
N PHE A 18 -8.42 0.50 3.77
CA PHE A 18 -8.23 1.36 4.94
C PHE A 18 -7.73 2.77 4.56
N SER A 19 -6.74 2.84 3.67
CA SER A 19 -6.19 4.10 3.16
C SER A 19 -7.23 4.93 2.41
N ALA A 20 -8.00 4.29 1.52
CA ALA A 20 -9.09 4.94 0.78
C ALA A 20 -10.19 5.47 1.71
N VAL A 21 -10.61 4.70 2.73
CA VAL A 21 -11.63 5.11 3.71
C VAL A 21 -11.16 6.32 4.51
N PHE A 22 -9.93 6.27 5.02
CA PHE A 22 -9.41 7.28 5.93
C PHE A 22 -9.30 8.67 5.28
N TRP A 23 -8.93 8.71 4.01
CA TRP A 23 -8.93 9.94 3.21
C TRP A 23 -10.30 10.27 2.63
N GLY A 24 -11.03 9.27 2.17
CA GLY A 24 -12.38 9.40 1.63
C GLY A 24 -13.35 10.10 2.57
N ARG A 25 -13.21 9.89 3.89
CA ARG A 25 -14.02 10.56 4.92
C ARG A 25 -13.94 12.09 4.89
N GLU A 26 -12.85 12.69 4.40
CA GLU A 26 -12.75 14.16 4.34
C GLU A 26 -13.62 14.78 3.27
N PHE A 27 -13.86 14.03 2.18
CA PHE A 27 -14.70 14.45 1.08
C PHE A 27 -16.20 14.27 1.39
N VAL A 28 -16.53 13.57 2.48
CA VAL A 28 -17.90 13.39 2.96
C VAL A 28 -18.30 14.60 3.84
N LYS A 29 -19.51 15.13 3.61
CA LYS A 29 -20.14 16.21 4.42
C LYS A 29 -19.32 17.50 4.57
N SER A 30 -18.51 17.86 3.56
CA SER A 30 -17.74 19.13 3.54
C SER A 30 -16.71 19.28 4.67
N SER A 31 -16.29 18.16 5.30
CA SER A 31 -15.29 18.15 6.39
C SER A 31 -13.93 18.73 5.93
N LEU A 32 -13.56 18.50 4.67
CA LEU A 32 -12.34 19.07 4.07
C LEU A 32 -12.28 20.60 4.15
N ARG A 33 -13.43 21.31 4.05
CA ARG A 33 -13.46 22.77 4.23
C ARG A 33 -13.14 23.17 5.67
N THR A 34 -13.71 22.47 6.65
CA THR A 34 -13.45 22.74 8.07
C THR A 34 -12.00 22.47 8.46
N SER A 35 -11.38 21.43 7.90
CA SER A 35 -9.98 21.08 8.16
C SER A 35 -8.99 22.04 7.50
N LEU A 36 -9.31 22.55 6.30
CA LEU A 36 -8.50 23.57 5.63
C LEU A 36 -8.62 24.95 6.29
N LEU A 37 -9.76 25.27 6.90
CA LEU A 37 -9.95 26.53 7.64
C LEU A 37 -9.24 26.53 9.00
N SER A 38 -9.13 25.37 9.65
CA SER A 38 -8.45 25.25 10.94
C SER A 38 -6.94 25.17 10.84
N THR A 39 -6.38 24.90 9.66
CA THR A 39 -4.93 24.82 9.44
C THR A 39 -4.48 25.79 8.34
N PRO A 40 -3.66 26.82 8.66
CA PRO A 40 -3.30 27.87 7.69
C PRO A 40 -2.40 27.37 6.56
N SER A 41 -1.76 26.19 6.72
CA SER A 41 -0.86 25.61 5.73
C SER A 41 -1.33 24.23 5.28
N ARG A 42 -1.86 24.17 4.06
CA ARG A 42 -2.40 22.97 3.40
C ARG A 42 -1.38 21.83 3.31
N LEU A 43 -0.10 22.16 3.21
CA LEU A 43 1.00 21.20 3.15
C LEU A 43 1.20 20.49 4.48
N LYS A 44 1.14 21.22 5.59
CA LYS A 44 1.27 20.60 6.92
C LYS A 44 0.11 19.64 7.17
N PHE A 45 -1.09 20.00 6.74
CA PHE A 45 -2.26 19.12 6.82
C PHE A 45 -2.06 17.80 6.05
N PHE A 46 -1.67 17.89 4.77
CA PHE A 46 -1.39 16.71 3.95
C PHE A 46 -0.25 15.85 4.52
N CYS A 47 0.86 16.46 4.92
CA CYS A 47 2.02 15.76 5.47
C CYS A 47 1.72 15.07 6.81
N ILE A 48 1.06 15.77 7.74
CA ILE A 48 0.71 15.18 9.04
C ILE A 48 -0.27 14.02 8.84
N LYS A 49 -1.30 14.20 8.00
CA LYS A 49 -2.29 13.16 7.81
C LYS A 49 -1.74 11.93 7.07
N SER A 50 -0.88 12.12 6.08
CA SER A 50 -0.16 11.01 5.43
C SER A 50 0.81 10.31 6.38
N ALA A 51 1.50 11.04 7.25
CA ALA A 51 2.34 10.45 8.30
C ALA A 51 1.52 9.61 9.29
N VAL A 52 0.32 10.08 9.69
CA VAL A 52 -0.59 9.32 10.55
C VAL A 52 -1.05 8.03 9.86
N THR A 53 -1.37 8.05 8.57
CA THR A 53 -1.72 6.82 7.83
C THR A 53 -0.56 5.84 7.77
N LEU A 54 0.66 6.30 7.50
CA LEU A 54 1.85 5.45 7.46
C LEU A 54 2.13 4.82 8.82
N PHE A 55 2.07 5.61 9.89
CA PHE A 55 2.28 5.13 11.25
C PHE A 55 1.22 4.08 11.66
N SER A 56 -0.05 4.33 11.32
CA SER A 56 -1.14 3.37 11.55
C SER A 56 -0.89 2.02 10.85
N ILE A 57 -0.45 2.03 9.60
CA ILE A 57 -0.16 0.82 8.83
C ILE A 57 1.02 0.07 9.44
N LEU A 58 2.11 0.78 9.80
CA LEU A 58 3.27 0.19 10.46
C LEU A 58 2.90 -0.46 11.80
N CYS A 59 2.12 0.23 12.64
CA CYS A 59 1.64 -0.35 13.90
C CYS A 59 0.83 -1.62 13.67
N CYS A 60 -0.05 -1.65 12.67
CA CYS A 60 -0.84 -2.83 12.34
C CYS A 60 0.05 -4.02 11.93
N PHE A 61 1.09 -3.77 11.14
CA PHE A 61 2.07 -4.80 10.79
C PHE A 61 2.85 -5.31 11.99
N CYS A 62 3.32 -4.42 12.88
CA CYS A 62 4.03 -4.81 14.10
C CYS A 62 3.18 -5.72 14.98
N ILE A 63 1.89 -5.37 15.17
CA ILE A 63 0.94 -6.17 15.94
C ILE A 63 0.72 -7.53 15.26
N ALA A 64 0.50 -7.56 13.94
CA ALA A 64 0.26 -8.79 13.19
C ALA A 64 1.46 -9.75 13.26
N ILE A 65 2.68 -9.25 13.10
CA ILE A 65 3.92 -10.03 13.22
C ILE A 65 4.10 -10.52 14.65
N GLY A 66 3.87 -9.66 15.64
CA GLY A 66 3.98 -10.01 17.06
C GLY A 66 3.03 -11.14 17.46
N ILE A 67 1.76 -11.03 17.07
CA ILE A 67 0.75 -12.09 17.29
C ILE A 67 1.14 -13.36 16.55
N GLY A 68 1.60 -13.26 15.30
CA GLY A 68 2.01 -14.41 14.49
C GLY A 68 3.15 -15.20 15.14
N ILE A 69 4.20 -14.52 15.59
CA ILE A 69 5.33 -15.16 16.30
C ILE A 69 4.87 -15.72 17.65
N GLY A 70 4.04 -14.98 18.39
CA GLY A 70 3.50 -15.42 19.69
C GLY A 70 2.69 -16.71 19.58
N LEU A 71 1.81 -16.83 18.59
CA LEU A 71 1.03 -18.03 18.33
C LEU A 71 1.94 -19.22 17.97
N VAL A 72 2.92 -19.02 17.09
CA VAL A 72 3.85 -20.10 16.71
C VAL A 72 4.65 -20.59 17.92
N SER A 73 5.12 -19.66 18.76
CA SER A 73 5.85 -20.00 19.99
C SER A 73 4.98 -20.80 20.98
N PHE A 74 3.70 -20.45 21.11
CA PHE A 74 2.77 -21.12 22.01
C PHE A 74 2.40 -22.52 21.53
N TYR A 75 2.07 -22.68 20.24
CA TYR A 75 1.60 -23.94 19.68
C TYR A 75 2.71 -24.99 19.54
N PHE A 76 3.90 -24.61 19.09
CA PHE A 76 4.96 -25.57 18.81
C PHE A 76 5.92 -25.80 19.98
N LYS A 77 5.72 -25.13 21.13
CA LYS A 77 6.71 -25.07 22.25
C LYS A 77 8.13 -24.81 21.74
N PHE A 78 8.23 -24.07 20.64
CA PHE A 78 9.46 -23.92 19.89
C PHE A 78 10.33 -22.89 20.60
N GLN A 79 11.58 -23.22 20.89
CA GLN A 79 12.54 -22.20 21.32
C GLN A 79 12.77 -21.26 20.14
N LEU A 80 12.29 -20.02 20.27
CA LEU A 80 12.47 -18.98 19.27
C LEU A 80 13.98 -18.76 19.04
N ASN A 81 14.50 -19.38 17.98
CA ASN A 81 15.87 -19.13 17.56
C ASN A 81 15.92 -17.75 16.90
N LEU A 82 16.80 -16.87 17.39
CA LEU A 82 16.99 -15.52 16.88
C LEU A 82 17.29 -15.52 15.37
N GLU A 83 18.01 -16.54 14.90
CA GLU A 83 18.34 -16.75 13.49
C GLU A 83 17.09 -16.91 12.61
N PHE A 84 16.09 -17.65 13.10
CA PHE A 84 14.83 -17.88 12.37
C PHE A 84 13.99 -16.60 12.28
N ILE A 85 13.92 -15.84 13.38
CA ILE A 85 13.23 -14.53 13.40
C ILE A 85 13.87 -13.57 12.39
N ARG A 86 15.20 -13.54 12.36
CA ARG A 86 15.95 -12.69 11.41
C ARG A 86 15.64 -13.07 9.97
N GLN A 87 15.68 -14.35 9.63
CA GLN A 87 15.36 -14.80 8.27
C GLN A 87 13.90 -14.53 7.88
N LEU A 88 12.96 -14.73 8.80
CA LEU A 88 11.54 -14.42 8.58
C LEU A 88 11.34 -12.92 8.30
N LEU A 89 11.91 -12.06 9.14
CA LEU A 89 11.84 -10.60 8.98
C LEU A 89 12.42 -10.16 7.63
N LEU A 90 13.61 -10.66 7.27
CA LEU A 90 14.24 -10.33 5.98
C LEU A 90 13.36 -10.69 4.78
N LYS A 91 12.62 -11.81 4.87
CA LYS A 91 11.71 -12.24 3.81
C LYS A 91 10.37 -11.48 3.79
N LEU A 92 9.97 -10.88 4.91
CA LEU A 92 8.77 -10.06 5.06
C LEU A 92 8.95 -8.61 4.60
N ILE A 93 10.18 -8.09 4.60
CA ILE A 93 10.47 -6.69 4.22
C ILE A 93 9.95 -6.34 2.81
N PRO A 94 10.24 -7.12 1.73
CA PRO A 94 9.78 -6.76 0.39
C PRO A 94 8.25 -6.73 0.25
N PRO A 95 7.49 -7.73 0.73
CA PRO A 95 6.02 -7.66 0.78
C PRO A 95 5.50 -6.45 1.56
N MET A 96 6.05 -6.17 2.73
CA MET A 96 5.61 -5.03 3.56
C MET A 96 5.82 -3.71 2.83
N LEU A 97 6.98 -3.52 2.20
CA LEU A 97 7.25 -2.30 1.45
C LEU A 97 6.28 -2.13 0.27
N ALA A 98 5.99 -3.20 -0.47
CA ALA A 98 5.02 -3.18 -1.57
C ALA A 98 3.60 -2.82 -1.11
N THR A 99 3.18 -3.33 0.06
CA THR A 99 1.86 -3.01 0.64
C THR A 99 1.76 -1.54 1.07
N ILE A 100 2.81 -1.00 1.70
CA ILE A 100 2.88 0.41 2.09
C ILE A 100 2.79 1.29 0.84
N GLN A 101 3.56 0.97 -0.20
CA GLN A 101 3.56 1.74 -1.44
C GLN A 101 2.21 1.71 -2.16
N ILE A 102 1.49 0.57 -2.22
CA ILE A 102 0.12 0.53 -2.78
C ILE A 102 -0.86 1.33 -1.93
N SER A 103 -0.75 1.26 -0.60
CA SER A 103 -1.63 2.05 0.27
C SER A 103 -1.45 3.56 0.05
N MET A 104 -0.22 4.01 -0.20
CA MET A 104 0.11 5.40 -0.54
C MET A 104 -0.37 5.80 -1.93
N ILE A 105 -0.29 4.91 -2.94
CA ILE A 105 -0.88 5.16 -4.26
C ILE A 105 -2.40 5.29 -4.14
N THR A 106 -3.04 4.43 -3.35
CA THR A 106 -4.50 4.46 -3.13
C THR A 106 -4.94 5.76 -2.46
N LEU A 107 -4.16 6.23 -1.48
CA LEU A 107 -4.34 7.52 -0.84
C LEU A 107 -4.33 8.65 -1.88
N CYS A 108 -3.29 8.68 -2.72
CA CYS A 108 -3.13 9.71 -3.73
C CYS A 108 -4.26 9.69 -4.76
N LEU A 109 -4.68 8.51 -5.21
CA LEU A 109 -5.84 8.36 -6.10
C LEU A 109 -7.14 8.84 -5.47
N THR A 110 -7.33 8.60 -4.17
CA THR A 110 -8.52 9.08 -3.44
C THR A 110 -8.58 10.60 -3.41
N ILE A 111 -7.42 11.27 -3.29
CA ILE A 111 -7.34 12.73 -3.34
C ILE A 111 -7.60 13.25 -4.75
N LEU A 112 -7.00 12.63 -5.77
CA LEU A 112 -7.14 13.05 -7.17
C LEU A 112 -8.58 12.91 -7.69
N MET A 113 -9.28 11.86 -7.27
CA MET A 113 -10.66 11.59 -7.70
C MET A 113 -11.72 12.17 -6.77
N GLU A 114 -11.30 12.72 -5.62
CA GLU A 114 -12.17 13.25 -4.55
C GLU A 114 -13.28 12.27 -4.10
N SER A 115 -13.06 10.98 -4.29
CA SER A 115 -14.06 9.95 -4.06
C SER A 115 -13.42 8.65 -3.61
N MET A 116 -13.86 8.19 -2.44
CA MET A 116 -13.46 6.91 -1.87
C MET A 116 -13.82 5.73 -2.78
N VAL A 117 -15.01 5.74 -3.37
CA VAL A 117 -15.52 4.60 -4.14
C VAL A 117 -14.72 4.44 -5.43
N SER A 118 -14.45 5.54 -6.14
CA SER A 118 -13.72 5.51 -7.40
C SER A 118 -12.28 5.01 -7.26
N SER A 119 -11.55 5.48 -6.24
CA SER A 119 -10.17 5.06 -6.00
C SER A 119 -10.11 3.59 -5.59
N LEU A 120 -11.06 3.15 -4.76
CA LEU A 120 -11.18 1.76 -4.37
C LEU A 120 -11.45 0.85 -5.58
N THR A 121 -12.40 1.20 -6.45
CA THR A 121 -12.72 0.41 -7.63
C THR A 121 -11.49 0.19 -8.51
N ILE A 122 -10.68 1.23 -8.74
CA ILE A 122 -9.46 1.13 -9.56
C ILE A 122 -8.40 0.24 -8.89
N VAL A 123 -8.09 0.47 -7.62
CA VAL A 123 -7.02 -0.28 -6.95
C VAL A 123 -7.41 -1.73 -6.69
N LEU A 124 -8.64 -1.96 -6.24
CA LEU A 124 -9.14 -3.30 -5.93
C LEU A 124 -9.25 -4.16 -7.19
N SER A 125 -9.73 -3.58 -8.30
CA SER A 125 -9.80 -4.28 -9.58
C SER A 125 -8.41 -4.63 -10.12
N MET A 126 -7.42 -3.74 -9.97
CA MET A 126 -6.03 -4.01 -10.32
C MET A 126 -5.39 -5.11 -9.46
N LEU A 127 -5.69 -5.16 -8.15
CA LEU A 127 -5.24 -6.23 -7.24
C LEU A 127 -5.93 -7.57 -7.52
N LEU A 128 -7.23 -7.59 -7.79
CA LEU A 128 -7.99 -8.84 -7.89
C LEU A 128 -7.87 -9.54 -9.25
N GLY A 129 -7.43 -8.86 -10.31
CA GLY A 129 -7.18 -9.56 -11.59
C GLY A 129 -7.02 -8.70 -12.84
N LEU A 130 -7.44 -7.43 -12.85
CA LEU A 130 -7.29 -6.59 -14.05
C LEU A 130 -5.83 -6.43 -14.47
N GLY A 131 -4.90 -6.32 -13.51
CA GLY A 131 -3.48 -6.23 -13.84
C GLY A 131 -3.01 -7.46 -14.62
N GLN A 132 -3.38 -8.66 -14.16
CA GLN A 132 -2.97 -9.90 -14.82
C GLN A 132 -3.61 -10.04 -16.21
N LEU A 133 -4.86 -9.63 -16.37
CA LEU A 133 -5.53 -9.59 -17.67
C LEU A 133 -4.81 -8.63 -18.64
N LEU A 134 -4.46 -7.42 -18.20
CA LEU A 134 -3.73 -6.44 -19.01
C LEU A 134 -2.36 -6.97 -19.46
N LEU A 135 -1.70 -7.77 -18.61
CA LEU A 135 -0.42 -8.40 -18.94
C LEU A 135 -0.55 -9.46 -20.04
N GLN A 136 -1.69 -10.16 -20.13
CA GLN A 136 -1.96 -11.08 -21.25
C GLN A 136 -2.10 -10.35 -22.59
N TYR A 137 -2.55 -9.10 -22.58
CA TYR A 137 -2.65 -8.29 -23.80
C TYR A 137 -1.33 -7.64 -24.22
N SER A 138 -0.44 -7.32 -23.28
CA SER A 138 0.86 -6.69 -23.60
C SER A 138 1.93 -6.95 -22.54
N SER A 139 3.10 -7.39 -22.99
CA SER A 139 4.28 -7.64 -22.14
C SER A 139 4.82 -6.38 -21.46
N ARG A 140 4.51 -5.18 -21.97
CA ARG A 140 4.92 -3.89 -21.38
C ARG A 140 4.12 -3.51 -20.13
N MET A 141 2.99 -4.18 -19.86
CA MET A 141 2.15 -3.90 -18.68
C MET A 141 2.77 -4.34 -17.36
N ASN A 142 3.93 -5.02 -17.41
CA ASN A 142 4.69 -5.42 -16.25
C ASN A 142 5.19 -4.26 -15.36
N VAL A 143 5.13 -3.02 -15.87
CA VAL A 143 5.52 -1.80 -15.15
C VAL A 143 4.37 -1.24 -14.29
N LEU A 144 3.17 -1.86 -14.33
CA LEU A 144 2.06 -1.48 -13.47
C LEU A 144 2.44 -1.66 -12.00
N PRO A 145 2.11 -0.71 -11.11
CA PRO A 145 2.58 -0.70 -9.73
C PRO A 145 2.15 -1.94 -8.93
N VAL A 146 1.04 -2.60 -9.32
CA VAL A 146 0.58 -3.85 -8.69
C VAL A 146 1.34 -5.08 -9.20
N LEU A 147 1.67 -5.12 -10.50
CA LEU A 147 2.34 -6.26 -11.13
C LEU A 147 3.84 -6.25 -10.90
N ALA A 148 4.44 -5.05 -10.85
CA ALA A 148 5.87 -4.87 -10.66
C ALA A 148 6.36 -5.56 -9.37
N THR A 149 5.54 -5.64 -8.33
CA THR A 149 5.88 -6.28 -7.06
C THR A 149 5.30 -7.66 -6.84
N MET A 150 4.71 -8.30 -7.85
CA MET A 150 4.17 -9.65 -7.70
C MET A 150 5.23 -10.69 -7.30
N ASN A 151 6.46 -10.51 -7.77
CA ASN A 151 7.58 -11.35 -7.37
C ASN A 151 7.96 -11.20 -5.89
N SER A 152 7.55 -10.11 -5.21
CA SER A 152 7.74 -9.97 -3.76
C SER A 152 6.88 -10.95 -2.96
N PHE A 153 5.75 -11.39 -3.52
CA PHE A 153 4.80 -12.31 -2.87
C PHE A 153 4.96 -13.77 -3.33
N SER A 154 5.99 -14.06 -4.14
CA SER A 154 6.27 -15.40 -4.65
C SER A 154 7.62 -15.89 -4.13
N ILE A 155 7.73 -17.20 -3.87
CA ILE A 155 8.99 -17.81 -3.40
C ILE A 155 9.97 -17.98 -4.55
N GLU A 156 9.47 -18.37 -5.71
CA GLU A 156 10.23 -18.51 -6.94
C GLU A 156 9.96 -17.29 -7.83
N PRO A 157 11.01 -16.67 -8.37
CA PRO A 157 10.85 -15.53 -9.26
C PRO A 157 10.18 -16.00 -10.56
N ILE A 158 9.02 -15.44 -10.86
CA ILE A 158 8.33 -15.70 -12.12
C ILE A 158 9.00 -14.79 -13.16
N SER A 159 9.49 -15.37 -14.26
CA SER A 159 10.25 -14.68 -15.32
C SER A 159 9.47 -13.56 -16.01
N ILE A 160 8.15 -13.63 -15.95
CA ILE A 160 7.23 -12.63 -16.50
C ILE A 160 7.30 -11.31 -15.72
N TYR A 161 7.53 -11.37 -14.41
CA TYR A 161 7.55 -10.19 -13.54
C TYR A 161 8.98 -9.68 -13.32
N PRO A 162 9.18 -8.39 -12.96
CA PRO A 162 10.51 -7.85 -12.73
C PRO A 162 11.11 -8.49 -11.48
N ASN A 163 12.43 -8.47 -11.36
CA ASN A 163 13.08 -8.91 -10.13
C ASN A 163 12.60 -8.08 -8.93
N VAL A 164 12.56 -8.65 -7.73
CA VAL A 164 11.98 -8.04 -6.51
C VAL A 164 12.49 -6.61 -6.28
N THR A 165 13.79 -6.39 -6.43
CA THR A 165 14.42 -5.07 -6.26
C THR A 165 13.99 -4.08 -7.33
N VAL A 166 13.98 -4.49 -8.59
CA VAL A 166 13.54 -3.66 -9.73
C VAL A 166 12.05 -3.34 -9.61
N GLY A 167 11.24 -4.30 -9.19
CA GLY A 167 9.80 -4.15 -8.95
C GLY A 167 9.49 -3.07 -7.92
N ILE A 168 10.18 -3.11 -6.78
CA ILE A 168 10.06 -2.10 -5.71
C ILE A 168 10.51 -0.72 -6.19
N LEU A 169 11.54 -0.63 -7.03
CA LEU A 169 11.99 0.63 -7.61
C LEU A 169 10.96 1.22 -8.59
N ILE A 170 10.35 0.38 -9.43
CA ILE A 170 9.27 0.82 -10.32
C ILE A 170 8.08 1.32 -9.50
N GLN A 171 7.70 0.58 -8.47
CA GLN A 171 6.58 0.97 -7.61
C GLN A 171 6.90 2.24 -6.80
N SER A 172 8.15 2.44 -6.36
CA SER A 172 8.56 3.68 -5.69
C SER A 172 8.49 4.89 -6.63
N LEU A 173 8.90 4.74 -7.89
CA LEU A 173 8.74 5.79 -8.91
C LEU A 173 7.26 6.17 -9.09
N TRP A 174 6.37 5.19 -9.20
CA TRP A 174 4.93 5.44 -9.25
C TRP A 174 4.42 6.17 -8.01
N THR A 175 4.84 5.76 -6.80
CA THR A 175 4.43 6.47 -5.58
C THR A 175 4.85 7.94 -5.60
N ILE A 176 6.07 8.25 -6.03
CA ILE A 176 6.57 9.63 -6.10
C ILE A 176 5.73 10.45 -7.09
N VAL A 177 5.44 9.90 -8.27
CA VAL A 177 4.61 10.56 -9.30
C VAL A 177 3.21 10.84 -8.76
N PHE A 178 2.56 9.86 -8.14
CA PHE A 178 1.21 10.03 -7.59
C PHE A 178 1.16 11.01 -6.42
N ILE A 179 2.18 11.02 -5.55
CA ILE A 179 2.29 12.01 -4.47
C ILE A 179 2.44 13.42 -5.05
N GLY A 180 3.30 13.60 -6.06
CA GLY A 180 3.49 14.88 -6.73
C GLY A 180 2.20 15.40 -7.38
N LEU A 181 1.45 14.51 -8.05
CA LEU A 181 0.15 14.85 -8.64
C LEU A 181 -0.90 15.22 -7.59
N ALA A 182 -1.03 14.43 -6.52
CA ALA A 182 -1.97 14.70 -5.44
C ALA A 182 -1.66 16.04 -4.74
N TYR A 183 -0.37 16.31 -4.50
CA TYR A 183 0.12 17.57 -3.97
C TYR A 183 -0.28 18.76 -4.86
N TYR A 184 -0.01 18.65 -6.17
CA TYR A 184 -0.32 19.70 -7.14
C TYR A 184 -1.83 19.98 -7.20
N HIS A 185 -2.64 18.92 -7.18
CA HIS A 185 -4.10 19.03 -7.19
C HIS A 185 -4.63 19.75 -5.94
N LEU A 186 -4.15 19.38 -4.75
CA LEU A 186 -4.50 20.04 -3.48
C LEU A 186 -4.08 21.51 -3.42
N HIS A 187 -2.92 21.85 -4.01
CA HIS A 187 -2.45 23.23 -4.07
C HIS A 187 -3.32 24.10 -4.97
N ARG A 188 -3.74 23.58 -6.14
CA ARG A 188 -4.58 24.33 -7.10
C ARG A 188 -6.03 24.51 -6.68
N LYS A 189 -6.54 23.68 -5.77
CA LYS A 189 -7.94 23.76 -5.34
C LYS A 189 -8.20 25.06 -4.57
N SER A 190 -8.79 26.04 -5.24
CA SER A 190 -9.28 27.26 -4.60
C SER A 190 -10.51 26.93 -3.76
N VAL A 191 -10.51 27.33 -2.49
CA VAL A 191 -11.69 27.20 -1.63
C VAL A 191 -12.69 28.25 -2.12
N LYS A 192 -13.66 27.83 -2.91
CA LYS A 192 -14.94 28.54 -3.07
C LYS A 192 -15.99 27.88 -2.19
#